data_AF-A0A0R1NVR6-F1
#
_entry.id   AF-A0A0R1NVR6-F1
#
_cell.length_a   1.000
_cell.length_b   1.000
_cell.length_c   1.000
_cell.angle_alpha   90.00
_cell.angle_beta   90.00
_cell.angle_gamma   90.00
#
_symmetry.space_group_name_H-M   'P 1'
#
loop_
_entity.id
_entity.type
_entity.pdbx_description
1 polymer ?
#
loop_
_entity_poly.entity_id
_entity_poly.type
_entity_poly.pdbx_seq_one_letter_code
_entity_poly.pdbx_strand_id
1 'polypeptide(L)'
;MSIRWNDVNYGQAQAKNDYERLIVKDQNVVPIGFEDDPQAAEWEALRKQLIDARDEVFEEHGFDTAEKLDYDFDVAYGFKLHEILNENVGFNNREASNNDFWNWLSVRVIPDVVHSRWGDNPDHYFKISRRTWLKVIWWYIHICWDGSEEATYELIKNNTTDTIQGLIERPGIGYYVDVYHEIMKKYKDYQDRNLFRRVMKLNTARLMTTSPELVEGGIEAYVEDLFKKASGENK
;
A
#
# COMPACT_ATOMS: atom_id res chain seq x y z
N MET A 1 15.69 16.81 -0.43
CA MET A 1 14.93 16.78 0.84
C MET A 1 15.55 15.67 1.70
N SER A 2 15.71 15.84 3.01
CA SER A 2 16.34 14.82 3.86
C SER A 2 15.53 14.65 5.15
N ILE A 3 14.45 13.87 5.06
CA ILE A 3 13.61 13.56 6.21
C ILE A 3 14.29 12.50 7.07
N ARG A 4 14.38 12.76 8.37
CA ARG A 4 14.85 11.80 9.38
C ARG A 4 13.69 10.92 9.84
N TRP A 5 13.48 9.82 9.13
CA TRP A 5 12.37 8.88 9.37
C TRP A 5 12.35 8.27 10.76
N ASN A 6 13.54 8.01 11.33
CA ASN A 6 13.67 7.40 12.66
C ASN A 6 13.24 8.33 13.80
N ASP A 7 13.10 9.63 13.53
CA ASP A 7 12.69 10.62 14.52
C ASP A 7 11.15 10.74 14.60
N VAL A 8 10.42 10.07 13.68
CA VAL A 8 8.95 9.99 13.72
C VAL A 8 8.51 9.02 14.80
N ASN A 9 8.28 9.55 16.01
CA ASN A 9 7.62 8.86 17.10
C ASN A 9 6.15 9.26 17.12
N TYR A 10 5.31 8.48 16.42
CA TYR A 10 3.91 8.81 16.19
C TYR A 10 3.02 7.57 16.35
N GLY A 11 3.03 7.08 17.58
CA GLY A 11 2.28 5.90 17.97
C GLY A 11 0.76 6.07 17.83
N GLN A 12 0.06 4.95 17.87
CA GLN A 12 -1.38 4.88 17.65
C GLN A 12 -2.21 5.81 18.55
N ALA A 13 -1.80 6.03 19.80
CA ALA A 13 -2.49 6.91 20.73
C ALA A 13 -2.44 8.39 20.29
N GLN A 14 -1.28 8.84 19.80
CA GLN A 14 -1.10 10.20 19.31
C GLN A 14 -1.86 10.39 17.98
N ALA A 15 -1.75 9.41 17.08
CA ALA A 15 -2.51 9.39 15.83
C ALA A 15 -4.01 9.50 16.07
N LYS A 16 -4.53 8.80 17.09
CA LYS A 16 -5.93 8.91 17.49
C LYS A 16 -6.30 10.32 17.93
N ASN A 17 -5.52 10.92 18.83
CA ASN A 17 -5.82 12.26 19.36
C ASN A 17 -5.82 13.32 18.24
N ASP A 18 -4.87 13.23 17.31
CA ASP A 18 -4.81 14.17 16.18
C ASP A 18 -5.91 13.90 15.15
N TYR A 19 -6.25 12.63 14.88
CA TYR A 19 -7.37 12.30 14.01
C TYR A 19 -8.69 12.92 14.52
N GLU A 20 -8.94 12.84 15.83
CA GLU A 20 -10.12 13.45 16.47
C GLU A 20 -10.12 14.99 16.40
N ARG A 21 -8.96 15.60 16.11
CA ARG A 21 -8.81 17.06 15.90
C ARG A 21 -8.92 17.46 14.43
N LEU A 22 -8.97 16.51 13.50
CA LEU A 22 -9.13 16.83 12.07
C LEU A 22 -10.48 17.50 11.86
N ILE A 23 -10.45 18.66 11.21
CA ILE A 23 -11.66 19.42 10.91
C ILE A 23 -12.14 18.99 9.53
N VAL A 24 -13.29 18.31 9.48
CA VAL A 24 -13.99 17.97 8.24
C VAL A 24 -14.88 19.16 7.86
N LYS A 25 -14.62 19.78 6.70
CA LYS A 25 -15.45 20.81 6.07
C LYS A 25 -16.02 20.25 4.78
N ASP A 26 -17.32 19.95 4.78
CA ASP A 26 -18.01 19.23 3.71
C ASP A 26 -17.37 17.87 3.42
N GLN A 27 -16.62 17.74 2.31
CA GLN A 27 -15.85 16.54 1.95
C GLN A 27 -14.33 16.74 2.05
N ASN A 28 -13.87 17.87 2.59
CA ASN A 28 -12.46 18.20 2.68
C ASN A 28 -11.98 18.14 4.14
N VAL A 29 -10.77 17.63 4.34
CA VAL A 29 -10.11 17.64 5.65
C VAL A 29 -9.06 18.73 5.68
N VAL A 30 -9.08 19.55 6.74
CA VAL A 30 -8.00 20.51 7.00
C VAL A 30 -6.91 19.77 7.78
N PRO A 31 -5.67 19.69 7.26
CA PRO A 31 -4.56 19.10 7.99
C PRO A 31 -4.21 19.95 9.21
N ILE A 32 -3.63 19.31 10.23
CA ILE A 32 -3.06 20.04 11.37
C ILE A 32 -1.65 20.49 10.99
N GLY A 33 -1.36 21.79 11.16
CA GLY A 33 -0.07 22.39 10.82
C GLY A 33 1.12 21.77 11.56
N PHE A 34 2.32 21.95 11.00
CA PHE A 34 3.58 21.38 11.49
C PHE A 34 4.36 22.33 12.41
N GLU A 35 3.74 23.37 12.96
CA GLU A 35 4.44 24.52 13.58
C GLU A 35 5.40 24.12 14.71
N ASP A 36 5.10 23.04 15.42
CA ASP A 36 5.89 22.54 16.55
C ASP A 36 6.91 21.44 16.14
N ASP A 37 6.99 21.06 14.86
CA ASP A 37 7.87 19.98 14.38
C ASP A 37 9.22 20.53 13.88
N PRO A 38 10.36 20.00 14.35
CA PRO A 38 11.69 20.41 13.88
C PRO A 38 11.95 20.20 12.37
N GLN A 39 11.12 19.40 11.68
CA GLN A 39 11.19 19.10 10.25
C GLN A 39 9.97 19.68 9.48
N ALA A 40 9.33 20.72 10.01
CA ALA A 40 8.14 21.33 9.42
C ALA A 40 8.31 21.63 7.92
N ALA A 41 9.43 22.24 7.53
CA ALA A 41 9.70 22.61 6.13
C ALA A 41 9.78 21.38 5.21
N GLU A 42 10.41 20.29 5.67
CA GLU A 42 10.47 19.04 4.93
C GLU A 42 9.09 18.37 4.83
N TRP A 43 8.28 18.42 5.89
CA TRP A 43 6.91 17.90 5.86
C TRP A 43 5.99 18.68 4.93
N GLU A 44 6.10 20.01 4.92
CA GLU A 44 5.37 20.88 3.99
C GLU A 44 5.76 20.59 2.53
N ALA A 45 7.07 20.42 2.28
CA ALA A 45 7.56 20.10 0.95
C ALA A 45 7.10 18.71 0.48
N LEU A 46 7.12 17.69 1.36
CA LEU A 46 6.60 16.37 1.05
C LEU A 46 5.09 16.39 0.81
N ARG A 47 4.33 17.08 1.67
CA ARG A 47 2.88 17.28 1.50
C ARG A 47 2.58 17.90 0.15
N LYS A 48 3.31 18.94 -0.24
CA LYS A 48 3.13 19.59 -1.54
C LYS A 48 3.31 18.59 -2.69
N GLN A 49 4.39 17.81 -2.68
CA GLN A 49 4.63 16.80 -3.73
C GLN A 49 3.52 15.76 -3.83
N LEU A 50 3.04 15.28 -2.68
CA LEU A 50 1.96 14.28 -2.63
C LEU A 50 0.61 14.85 -3.10
N ILE A 51 0.32 16.12 -2.80
CA ILE A 51 -0.87 16.80 -3.29
C ILE A 51 -0.78 17.05 -4.80
N ASP A 52 0.35 17.60 -5.27
CA ASP A 52 0.57 17.84 -6.70
C ASP A 52 0.40 16.53 -7.50
N ALA A 53 0.94 15.42 -7.00
CA ALA A 53 0.78 14.10 -7.61
C ALA A 53 -0.67 13.59 -7.60
N ARG A 54 -1.43 13.86 -6.55
CA ARG A 54 -2.86 13.54 -6.52
C ARG A 54 -3.62 14.35 -7.56
N ASP A 55 -3.32 15.65 -7.68
CA ASP A 55 -3.98 16.53 -8.63
C ASP A 55 -3.66 16.11 -10.08
N GLU A 56 -2.40 15.76 -10.37
CA GLU A 56 -1.98 15.18 -11.67
C GLU A 56 -2.78 13.90 -11.99
N VAL A 57 -2.88 12.96 -11.04
CA VAL A 57 -3.65 11.72 -11.24
C VAL A 57 -5.13 12.00 -11.49
N PHE A 58 -5.71 12.99 -10.80
CA PHE A 58 -7.11 13.40 -11.00
C PHE A 58 -7.33 13.97 -12.41
N GLU A 59 -6.44 14.84 -12.87
CA GLU A 59 -6.50 15.45 -14.19
C GLU A 59 -6.34 14.40 -15.31
N GLU A 60 -5.37 13.50 -15.19
CA GLU A 60 -5.10 12.48 -16.20
C GLU A 60 -6.24 11.46 -16.36
N HIS A 61 -6.89 11.10 -15.26
CA HIS A 61 -7.90 10.03 -15.23
C HIS A 61 -9.34 10.55 -15.15
N GLY A 62 -9.54 11.87 -15.02
CA GLY A 62 -10.86 12.50 -14.93
C GLY A 62 -11.62 12.20 -13.64
N PHE A 63 -10.92 12.00 -12.52
CA PHE A 63 -11.53 11.62 -11.25
C PHE A 63 -12.34 12.73 -10.57
N ASP A 64 -12.26 13.98 -11.04
CA ASP A 64 -13.06 15.10 -10.52
C ASP A 64 -14.57 14.86 -10.57
N THR A 65 -15.02 13.99 -11.49
CA THR A 65 -16.44 13.64 -11.67
C THR A 65 -16.80 12.29 -11.08
N ALA A 66 -15.84 11.56 -10.51
CA ALA A 66 -16.06 10.24 -9.96
C ALA A 66 -16.90 10.33 -8.68
N GLU A 67 -18.00 9.57 -8.61
CA GLU A 67 -18.79 9.44 -7.38
C GLU A 67 -17.98 8.75 -6.27
N LYS A 68 -17.04 7.87 -6.66
CA LYS A 68 -16.16 7.16 -5.75
C LYS A 68 -14.86 6.77 -6.45
N LEU A 69 -13.74 6.98 -5.77
CA LEU A 69 -12.43 6.49 -6.18
C LEU A 69 -12.32 4.98 -5.92
N ASP A 70 -11.65 4.26 -6.82
CA ASP A 70 -11.56 2.80 -6.79
C ASP A 70 -10.12 2.29 -7.05
N TYR A 71 -10.00 1.09 -7.61
CA TYR A 71 -8.72 0.45 -7.89
C TYR A 71 -7.84 1.28 -8.83
N ASP A 72 -8.41 1.95 -9.82
CA ASP A 72 -7.62 2.70 -10.80
C ASP A 72 -6.91 3.88 -10.12
N PHE A 73 -7.61 4.56 -9.22
CA PHE A 73 -6.99 5.59 -8.37
C PHE A 73 -5.96 4.99 -7.40
N ASP A 74 -6.28 3.85 -6.76
CA ASP A 74 -5.37 3.18 -5.82
C ASP A 74 -4.01 2.85 -6.50
N VAL A 75 -4.04 2.43 -7.78
CA VAL A 75 -2.84 2.12 -8.57
C VAL A 75 -2.13 3.39 -9.05
N ALA A 76 -2.85 4.30 -9.70
CA ALA A 76 -2.25 5.52 -10.27
C ALA A 76 -1.56 6.36 -9.19
N TYR A 77 -2.24 6.59 -8.07
CA TYR A 77 -1.65 7.30 -6.94
C TYR A 77 -0.59 6.45 -6.22
N GLY A 78 -0.73 5.13 -6.20
CA GLY A 78 0.26 4.21 -5.64
C GLY A 78 1.63 4.31 -6.31
N PHE A 79 1.67 4.42 -7.66
CA PHE A 79 2.92 4.63 -8.39
C PHE A 79 3.60 5.94 -8.01
N LYS A 80 2.86 7.05 -8.03
CA LYS A 80 3.37 8.37 -7.62
C LYS A 80 3.88 8.36 -6.17
N LEU A 81 3.14 7.72 -5.25
CA LEU A 81 3.57 7.55 -3.86
C LEU A 81 4.87 6.77 -3.75
N HIS A 82 5.01 5.67 -4.49
CA HIS A 82 6.21 4.84 -4.49
C HIS A 82 7.42 5.58 -5.04
N GLU A 83 7.27 6.28 -6.17
CA GLU A 83 8.30 7.14 -6.77
C GLU A 83 8.74 8.24 -5.80
N ILE A 84 7.80 9.05 -5.29
CA ILE A 84 8.09 10.16 -4.38
C ILE A 84 8.83 9.66 -3.14
N LEU A 85 8.36 8.58 -2.50
CA LEU A 85 8.98 8.08 -1.28
C LEU A 85 10.37 7.47 -1.55
N ASN A 86 10.52 6.64 -2.58
CA ASN A 86 11.76 5.90 -2.77
C ASN A 86 12.86 6.75 -3.42
N GLU A 87 12.52 7.52 -4.46
CA GLU A 87 13.52 8.25 -5.25
C GLU A 87 13.84 9.62 -4.65
N ASN A 88 12.82 10.36 -4.19
CA ASN A 88 13.02 11.75 -3.77
C ASN A 88 13.43 11.91 -2.30
N VAL A 89 13.12 10.93 -1.45
CA VAL A 89 13.32 11.03 0.01
C VAL A 89 13.98 9.80 0.65
N GLY A 90 14.45 8.83 -0.16
CA GLY A 90 15.31 7.73 0.27
C GLY A 90 14.63 6.71 1.19
N PHE A 91 13.31 6.52 1.03
CA PHE A 91 12.51 5.58 1.79
C PHE A 91 12.87 4.13 1.43
N ASN A 92 13.10 3.26 2.43
CA ASN A 92 13.43 1.85 2.21
C ASN A 92 12.53 0.92 3.05
N ASN A 93 12.74 -0.39 2.91
CA ASN A 93 11.87 -1.41 3.53
C ASN A 93 11.84 -1.32 5.07
N ARG A 94 12.89 -0.77 5.69
CA ARG A 94 12.94 -0.52 7.13
C ARG A 94 11.89 0.52 7.52
N GLU A 95 11.88 1.66 6.84
CA GLU A 95 10.93 2.74 7.11
C GLU A 95 9.51 2.32 6.68
N ALA A 96 9.38 1.61 5.56
CA ALA A 96 8.09 1.05 5.10
C ALA A 96 7.46 0.06 6.08
N SER A 97 8.26 -0.53 6.98
CA SER A 97 7.77 -1.42 8.04
C SER A 97 7.34 -0.65 9.30
N ASN A 98 7.70 0.62 9.44
CA ASN A 98 7.36 1.44 10.60
C ASN A 98 5.91 1.96 10.52
N ASN A 99 5.05 1.52 11.44
CA ASN A 99 3.65 1.95 11.47
C ASN A 99 3.48 3.43 11.85
N ASP A 100 4.37 3.97 12.67
CA ASP A 100 4.27 5.35 13.14
C ASP A 100 4.46 6.32 11.99
N PHE A 101 5.36 5.99 11.04
CA PHE A 101 5.51 6.73 9.80
C PHE A 101 4.20 6.78 9.01
N TRP A 102 3.54 5.63 8.81
CA TRP A 102 2.30 5.58 8.04
C TRP A 102 1.15 6.31 8.73
N ASN A 103 1.09 6.22 10.06
CA ASN A 103 0.14 6.99 10.86
C ASN A 103 0.36 8.50 10.68
N TRP A 104 1.63 8.94 10.74
CA TRP A 104 2.00 10.34 10.55
C TRP A 104 1.64 10.83 9.15
N LEU A 105 2.05 10.08 8.12
CA LEU A 105 1.76 10.42 6.73
C LEU A 105 0.24 10.54 6.49
N SER A 106 -0.53 9.59 7.02
CA SER A 106 -1.98 9.51 6.80
C SER A 106 -2.78 10.53 7.61
N VAL A 107 -2.37 10.86 8.85
CA VAL A 107 -3.14 11.75 9.74
C VAL A 107 -2.65 13.19 9.68
N ARG A 108 -1.36 13.41 9.47
CA ARG A 108 -0.73 14.74 9.59
C ARG A 108 -0.31 15.30 8.24
N VAL A 109 0.33 14.48 7.41
CA VAL A 109 0.92 14.97 6.16
C VAL A 109 -0.11 15.11 5.05
N ILE A 110 -0.95 14.10 4.80
CA ILE A 110 -1.97 14.12 3.72
C ILE A 110 -3.33 13.51 4.13
N PRO A 111 -3.95 13.96 5.26
CA PRO A 111 -5.24 13.42 5.70
C PRO A 111 -6.40 13.68 4.74
N ASP A 112 -6.31 14.74 3.94
CA ASP A 112 -7.21 15.11 2.86
C ASP A 112 -7.19 14.11 1.69
N VAL A 113 -6.01 13.61 1.31
CA VAL A 113 -5.89 12.61 0.24
C VAL A 113 -6.42 11.25 0.70
N VAL A 114 -6.19 10.89 1.97
CA VAL A 114 -6.81 9.67 2.54
C VAL A 114 -8.34 9.83 2.59
N HIS A 115 -8.82 11.03 2.94
CA HIS A 115 -10.26 11.32 3.05
C HIS A 115 -10.96 11.24 1.70
N SER A 116 -10.36 11.76 0.63
CA SER A 116 -10.98 11.73 -0.70
C SER A 116 -11.27 10.30 -1.16
N ARG A 117 -10.45 9.33 -0.74
CA ARG A 117 -10.62 7.91 -1.07
C ARG A 117 -11.53 7.14 -0.11
N TRP A 118 -11.43 7.38 1.19
CA TRP A 118 -12.04 6.53 2.23
C TRP A 118 -13.02 7.23 3.17
N GLY A 119 -13.16 8.56 3.04
CA GLY A 119 -13.97 9.39 3.94
C GLY A 119 -13.48 9.36 5.39
N ASP A 120 -14.40 9.62 6.33
CA ASP A 120 -14.15 9.51 7.77
C ASP A 120 -14.14 8.04 8.22
N ASN A 121 -13.02 7.36 7.99
CA ASN A 121 -12.82 5.97 8.42
C ASN A 121 -11.42 5.75 9.00
N PRO A 122 -11.25 5.75 10.34
CA PRO A 122 -9.93 5.69 10.98
C PRO A 122 -9.15 4.41 10.70
N ASP A 123 -9.80 3.33 10.24
CA ASP A 123 -9.13 2.08 9.84
C ASP A 123 -8.14 2.31 8.69
N HIS A 124 -8.44 3.26 7.79
CA HIS A 124 -7.61 3.60 6.64
C HIS A 124 -6.55 4.67 6.93
N TYR A 125 -6.60 5.30 8.10
CA TYR A 125 -5.63 6.29 8.54
C TYR A 125 -4.57 5.69 9.45
N PHE A 126 -4.96 5.03 10.54
CA PHE A 126 -4.00 4.60 11.58
C PHE A 126 -4.50 3.44 12.45
N LYS A 127 -5.81 3.23 12.57
CA LYS A 127 -6.39 2.36 13.60
C LYS A 127 -6.08 0.88 13.37
N ILE A 128 -6.06 0.44 12.12
CA ILE A 128 -5.69 -0.93 11.77
C ILE A 128 -4.49 -0.84 10.82
N SER A 129 -3.28 -1.06 11.34
CA SER A 129 -2.03 -0.92 10.57
C SER A 129 -2.04 -1.64 9.21
N ARG A 130 -2.61 -2.85 9.13
CA ARG A 130 -2.73 -3.62 7.88
C ARG A 130 -3.74 -3.05 6.87
N ARG A 131 -4.49 -2.01 7.25
CA ARG A 131 -5.52 -1.32 6.45
C ARG A 131 -5.21 0.16 6.21
N THR A 132 -4.19 0.71 6.89
CA THR A 132 -3.69 2.06 6.63
C THR A 132 -3.40 2.18 5.13
N TRP A 133 -4.20 3.00 4.44
CA TRP A 133 -4.32 2.91 2.98
C TRP A 133 -3.02 3.23 2.26
N LEU A 134 -2.32 4.29 2.67
CA LEU A 134 -1.02 4.68 2.10
C LEU A 134 0.03 3.56 2.24
N LYS A 135 0.06 2.91 3.40
CA LYS A 135 0.91 1.74 3.62
C LYS A 135 0.55 0.62 2.65
N VAL A 136 -0.75 0.34 2.53
CA VAL A 136 -1.27 -0.75 1.71
C VAL A 136 -0.94 -0.57 0.24
N ILE A 137 -1.17 0.61 -0.33
CA ILE A 137 -0.90 0.87 -1.76
C ILE A 137 0.60 0.95 -2.04
N TRP A 138 1.41 1.51 -1.13
CA TRP A 138 2.87 1.52 -1.30
C TRP A 138 3.43 0.09 -1.33
N TRP A 139 3.04 -0.76 -0.37
CA TRP A 139 3.50 -2.15 -0.34
C TRP A 139 2.98 -2.95 -1.54
N TYR A 140 1.77 -2.64 -2.03
CA TYR A 140 1.24 -3.29 -3.22
C TYR A 140 2.10 -3.02 -4.45
N ILE A 141 2.45 -1.76 -4.71
CA ILE A 141 3.35 -1.40 -5.81
C ILE A 141 4.75 -1.97 -5.59
N HIS A 142 5.29 -1.85 -4.38
CA HIS A 142 6.63 -2.36 -4.05
C HIS A 142 6.73 -3.88 -4.26
N ILE A 143 5.73 -4.66 -3.84
CA ILE A 143 5.70 -6.11 -4.02
C ILE A 143 5.54 -6.48 -5.49
N CYS A 144 4.73 -5.74 -6.24
CA CYS A 144 4.47 -6.03 -7.65
C CYS A 144 5.51 -5.43 -8.60
N TRP A 145 6.52 -4.72 -8.09
CA TRP A 145 7.48 -4.00 -8.93
C TRP A 145 8.24 -4.95 -9.85
N ASP A 146 8.06 -4.80 -11.16
CA ASP A 146 8.64 -5.68 -12.18
C ASP A 146 9.65 -4.96 -13.09
N GLY A 147 10.50 -4.13 -12.48
CA GLY A 147 11.63 -3.47 -13.15
C GLY A 147 11.33 -2.12 -13.80
N SER A 148 10.08 -1.84 -14.16
CA SER A 148 9.61 -0.51 -14.57
C SER A 148 8.14 -0.30 -14.19
N GLU A 149 7.68 0.95 -14.25
CA GLU A 149 6.26 1.28 -14.04
C GLU A 149 5.37 0.57 -15.06
N GLU A 150 5.74 0.56 -16.33
CA GLU A 150 4.96 -0.08 -17.40
C GLU A 150 4.85 -1.60 -17.21
N ALA A 151 5.98 -2.25 -16.90
CA ALA A 151 5.99 -3.70 -16.65
C ALA A 151 5.14 -4.05 -15.41
N THR A 152 5.24 -3.23 -14.36
CA THR A 152 4.45 -3.37 -13.13
C THR A 152 2.96 -3.16 -13.41
N TYR A 153 2.59 -2.13 -14.16
CA TYR A 153 1.21 -1.86 -14.55
C TYR A 153 0.63 -3.02 -15.35
N GLU A 154 1.38 -3.52 -16.34
CA GLU A 154 0.98 -4.68 -17.14
C GLU A 154 0.77 -5.95 -16.30
N LEU A 155 1.51 -6.10 -15.20
CA LEU A 155 1.33 -7.19 -14.24
C LEU A 155 0.03 -7.05 -13.45
N ILE A 156 -0.35 -5.83 -13.07
CA ILE A 156 -1.42 -5.60 -12.08
C ILE A 156 -2.75 -5.09 -12.66
N LYS A 157 -2.80 -4.55 -13.87
CA LYS A 157 -3.96 -3.82 -14.44
C LYS A 157 -5.32 -4.52 -14.39
N ASN A 158 -5.36 -5.85 -14.29
CA ASN A 158 -6.61 -6.63 -14.23
C ASN A 158 -7.04 -6.99 -12.79
N ASN A 159 -6.36 -6.47 -11.78
CA ASN A 159 -6.68 -6.71 -10.39
C ASN A 159 -7.83 -5.82 -9.90
N THR A 160 -8.20 -5.96 -8.63
CA THR A 160 -9.19 -5.13 -7.97
C THR A 160 -8.69 -4.71 -6.59
N THR A 161 -9.40 -3.79 -5.93
CA THR A 161 -9.15 -3.43 -4.53
C THR A 161 -9.14 -4.66 -3.60
N ASP A 162 -9.93 -5.69 -3.90
CA ASP A 162 -9.93 -6.95 -3.13
C ASP A 162 -8.62 -7.74 -3.30
N THR A 163 -7.96 -7.65 -4.46
CA THR A 163 -6.64 -8.26 -4.69
C THR A 163 -5.61 -7.58 -3.81
N ILE A 164 -5.59 -6.23 -3.77
CA ILE A 164 -4.71 -5.45 -2.90
C ILE A 164 -4.87 -5.91 -1.45
N GLN A 165 -6.10 -5.90 -0.93
CA GLN A 165 -6.38 -6.33 0.45
C GLN A 165 -5.98 -7.79 0.69
N GLY A 166 -6.25 -8.67 -0.28
CA GLY A 166 -5.91 -10.07 -0.21
C GLY A 166 -4.41 -10.33 -0.13
N LEU A 167 -3.60 -9.52 -0.82
CA LEU A 167 -2.15 -9.57 -0.81
C LEU A 167 -1.57 -9.04 0.51
N ILE A 168 -2.05 -7.85 0.93
CA ILE A 168 -1.38 -7.06 1.97
C ILE A 168 -1.87 -7.39 3.40
N GLU A 169 -3.11 -7.83 3.59
CA GLU A 169 -3.67 -8.05 4.93
C GLU A 169 -3.26 -9.40 5.58
N ARG A 170 -2.60 -10.29 4.84
CA ARG A 170 -2.38 -11.71 5.22
C ARG A 170 -0.98 -12.15 5.64
N PRO A 171 0.12 -11.42 5.39
CA PRO A 171 1.41 -11.81 5.93
C PRO A 171 1.40 -11.66 7.45
N GLY A 172 1.80 -12.71 8.17
CA GLY A 172 1.89 -12.70 9.63
C GLY A 172 3.14 -11.95 10.13
N ILE A 173 4.29 -12.16 9.49
CA ILE A 173 5.60 -11.61 9.88
C ILE A 173 6.27 -11.02 8.63
N GLY A 174 5.98 -9.75 8.33
CA GLY A 174 6.57 -9.03 7.20
C GLY A 174 6.14 -9.55 5.82
N TYR A 175 6.55 -8.84 4.77
CA TYR A 175 6.28 -9.23 3.39
C TYR A 175 7.44 -10.04 2.83
N TYR A 176 7.19 -11.31 2.50
CA TYR A 176 8.13 -12.11 1.69
C TYR A 176 8.00 -11.67 0.23
N VAL A 177 8.64 -10.54 -0.09
CA VAL A 177 8.50 -9.81 -1.37
C VAL A 177 8.63 -10.77 -2.56
N ASP A 178 9.70 -11.56 -2.61
CA ASP A 178 9.97 -12.46 -3.75
C ASP A 178 8.84 -13.49 -3.96
N VAL A 179 8.34 -14.10 -2.88
CA VAL A 179 7.25 -15.09 -2.95
C VAL A 179 5.94 -14.43 -3.38
N TYR A 180 5.63 -13.26 -2.83
CA TYR A 180 4.41 -12.54 -3.18
C TYR A 180 4.45 -11.99 -4.61
N HIS A 181 5.60 -11.50 -5.07
CA HIS A 181 5.80 -11.08 -6.46
C HIS A 181 5.59 -12.25 -7.42
N GLU A 182 6.18 -13.41 -7.12
CA GLU A 182 6.02 -14.61 -7.95
C GLU A 182 4.57 -15.09 -7.98
N ILE A 183 3.84 -15.00 -6.84
CA ILE A 183 2.40 -15.26 -6.81
C ILE A 183 1.65 -14.30 -7.74
N MET A 184 2.00 -13.01 -7.76
CA MET A 184 1.36 -12.02 -8.63
C MET A 184 1.66 -12.28 -10.10
N LYS A 185 2.92 -12.62 -10.45
CA LYS A 185 3.33 -13.04 -11.79
C LYS A 185 2.48 -14.19 -12.29
N LYS A 186 2.34 -15.23 -11.47
CA LYS A 186 1.50 -16.38 -11.81
C LYS A 186 0.01 -16.01 -11.87
N TYR A 187 -0.47 -15.17 -10.96
CA TYR A 187 -1.89 -14.80 -10.88
C TYR A 187 -2.37 -13.98 -12.09
N LYS A 188 -1.49 -13.21 -12.75
CA LYS A 188 -1.82 -12.40 -13.94
C LYS A 188 -2.60 -13.18 -15.01
N ASP A 189 -2.30 -14.47 -15.15
CA ASP A 189 -2.92 -15.34 -16.16
C ASP A 189 -4.30 -15.88 -15.75
N TYR A 190 -4.80 -15.53 -14.56
CA TYR A 190 -6.05 -16.03 -14.01
C TYR A 190 -7.09 -14.93 -13.83
N GLN A 191 -8.34 -15.27 -14.11
CA GLN A 191 -9.49 -14.38 -13.93
C GLN A 191 -10.34 -14.76 -12.69
N ASP A 192 -10.06 -15.89 -12.03
CA ASP A 192 -10.80 -16.37 -10.86
C ASP A 192 -10.34 -15.65 -9.58
N ARG A 193 -11.10 -14.65 -9.15
CA ARG A 193 -10.86 -13.93 -7.88
C ARG A 193 -10.87 -14.86 -6.65
N ASN A 194 -11.63 -15.95 -6.69
CA ASN A 194 -11.65 -16.90 -5.58
C ASN A 194 -10.36 -17.73 -5.54
N LEU A 195 -9.71 -17.96 -6.69
CA LEU A 195 -8.42 -18.65 -6.74
C LEU A 195 -7.36 -17.87 -5.97
N PHE A 196 -7.25 -16.56 -6.18
CA PHE A 196 -6.30 -15.72 -5.43
C PHE A 196 -6.49 -15.89 -3.92
N ARG A 197 -7.75 -15.81 -3.46
CA ARG A 197 -8.07 -15.98 -2.04
C ARG A 197 -7.68 -17.35 -1.51
N ARG A 198 -7.82 -18.42 -2.30
CA ARG A 198 -7.41 -19.80 -1.95
C ARG A 198 -5.88 -19.93 -1.92
N VAL A 199 -5.18 -19.46 -2.95
CA VAL A 199 -3.71 -19.43 -3.04
C VAL A 199 -3.13 -18.71 -1.82
N MET A 200 -3.62 -17.51 -1.53
CA MET A 200 -3.12 -16.73 -0.41
C MET A 200 -3.38 -17.38 0.95
N LYS A 201 -4.52 -18.09 1.13
CA LYS A 201 -4.77 -18.88 2.36
C LYS A 201 -3.78 -20.04 2.48
N LEU A 202 -3.54 -20.75 1.37
CA LEU A 202 -2.62 -21.88 1.34
C LEU A 202 -1.17 -21.44 1.59
N ASN A 203 -0.76 -20.32 0.99
CA ASN A 203 0.56 -19.70 1.21
C ASN A 203 0.77 -19.40 2.70
N THR A 204 -0.16 -18.65 3.33
CA THR A 204 -0.10 -18.35 4.78
C THR A 204 0.02 -19.62 5.63
N ALA A 205 -0.73 -20.68 5.30
CA ALA A 205 -0.66 -21.93 6.05
C ALA A 205 0.69 -22.65 5.89
N ARG A 206 1.26 -22.62 4.68
CA ARG A 206 2.51 -23.33 4.36
C ARG A 206 3.76 -22.62 4.82
N LEU A 207 3.78 -21.29 4.83
CA LEU A 207 4.93 -20.54 5.33
C LEU A 207 5.26 -20.87 6.80
N MET A 208 4.34 -21.49 7.55
CA MET A 208 4.61 -21.98 8.91
C MET A 208 5.52 -23.22 8.95
N THR A 209 5.61 -24.00 7.88
CA THR A 209 6.30 -25.30 7.86
C THR A 209 7.23 -25.49 6.66
N THR A 210 7.17 -24.57 5.69
CA THR A 210 7.91 -24.65 4.43
C THR A 210 8.58 -23.32 4.16
N SER A 211 9.89 -23.39 3.92
CA SER A 211 10.70 -22.30 3.36
C SER A 211 10.65 -22.39 1.82
N PRO A 212 9.94 -21.49 1.12
CA PRO A 212 9.82 -21.51 -0.36
C PRO A 212 11.16 -21.59 -1.10
N GLU A 213 12.18 -20.92 -0.57
CA GLU A 213 13.55 -20.89 -1.09
C GLU A 213 14.28 -22.25 -0.99
N LEU A 214 13.82 -23.15 -0.12
CA LEU A 214 14.40 -24.48 0.09
C LEU A 214 13.62 -25.59 -0.63
N VAL A 215 12.53 -25.25 -1.32
CA VAL A 215 11.79 -26.20 -2.16
C VAL A 215 12.64 -26.56 -3.38
N GLU A 216 12.59 -27.82 -3.83
CA GLU A 216 13.24 -28.22 -5.08
C GLU A 216 12.64 -27.44 -6.26
N GLY A 217 13.47 -26.67 -6.98
CA GLY A 217 13.03 -25.70 -7.98
C GLY A 217 12.70 -24.30 -7.43
N GLY A 218 12.94 -24.05 -6.15
CA GLY A 218 12.87 -22.73 -5.51
C GLY A 218 11.45 -22.15 -5.41
N ILE A 219 11.40 -20.81 -5.35
CA ILE A 219 10.15 -20.04 -5.18
C ILE A 219 9.17 -20.30 -6.33
N GLU A 220 9.65 -20.39 -7.57
CA GLU A 220 8.81 -20.67 -8.75
C GLU A 220 8.07 -22.01 -8.59
N ALA A 221 8.79 -23.08 -8.24
CA ALA A 221 8.19 -24.40 -8.02
C ALA A 221 7.22 -24.42 -6.83
N TYR A 222 7.53 -23.66 -5.77
CA TYR A 222 6.64 -23.48 -4.63
C TYR A 222 5.31 -22.83 -5.04
N VAL A 223 5.37 -21.72 -5.80
CA VAL A 223 4.19 -20.99 -6.28
C VAL A 223 3.39 -21.83 -7.27
N GLU A 224 4.04 -22.53 -8.18
CA GLU A 224 3.38 -23.46 -9.10
C GLU A 224 2.55 -24.52 -8.34
N ASP A 225 3.12 -25.12 -7.29
CA ASP A 225 2.41 -26.09 -6.45
C ASP A 225 1.27 -25.45 -5.62
N LEU A 226 1.39 -24.18 -5.20
CA LEU A 226 0.28 -23.44 -4.58
C LEU A 226 -0.91 -23.35 -5.52
N PHE A 227 -0.68 -22.93 -6.77
CA PHE A 227 -1.73 -22.76 -7.77
C PHE A 227 -2.39 -24.08 -8.14
N LYS A 228 -1.62 -25.15 -8.40
CA LYS A 228 -2.14 -26.50 -8.69
C LYS A 228 -3.06 -27.01 -7.59
N LYS A 229 -2.66 -26.85 -6.33
CA LYS A 229 -3.49 -27.30 -5.19
C LYS A 229 -4.70 -26.41 -4.96
N ALA A 230 -4.60 -25.11 -5.23
CA ALA A 230 -5.71 -24.18 -5.08
C ALA A 230 -6.73 -24.25 -6.24
N SER A 231 -6.32 -24.67 -7.45
CA SER A 231 -7.20 -24.88 -8.60
C SER A 231 -7.96 -26.21 -8.53
N GLY A 232 -7.50 -27.16 -7.71
CA GLY A 232 -8.11 -28.48 -7.60
C GLY A 232 -7.66 -29.46 -8.69
N GLU A 233 -6.57 -29.15 -9.39
CA GLU A 233 -5.94 -30.03 -10.40
C GLU A 233 -5.34 -31.32 -9.80
N ASN A 234 -5.38 -31.47 -8.47
CA ASN A 234 -5.16 -32.75 -7.83
C ASN A 234 -6.48 -33.55 -7.76
N LYS A 235 -6.86 -34.15 -8.89
CA LYS A 235 -7.59 -35.42 -8.93
C LYS A 235 -6.89 -36.39 -9.85
#